data_AF-A0A820LBY9-F1
#
_entry.id   AF-A0A820LBY9-F1
#
_cell.length_a   1.000
_cell.length_b   1.000
_cell.length_c   1.000
_cell.angle_alpha   90.00
_cell.angle_beta   90.00
_cell.angle_gamma   90.00
#
_symmetry.space_group_name_H-M   'P 1'
#
loop_
_entity.id
_entity.type
_entity.pdbx_description
1 polymer ?
#
loop_
_entity_poly.entity_id
_entity_poly.type
_entity_poly.pdbx_seq_one_letter_code
_entity_poly.pdbx_strand_id
1 'polypeptide(L)' 'PHYGPNSTWSTFFVGQELGDRIDYIFVTPQYLRVLQHAVLTDSNAQHYPSDHFPVLAELSIKT' A
#
# COMPACT_ATOMS: atom_id res chain seq x y z
N PRO A 1 6.92 11.35 0.48
CA PRO A 1 7.18 10.50 -0.72
C PRO A 1 6.58 9.11 -0.50
N HIS A 2 6.26 8.38 -1.57
CA HIS A 2 5.73 7.01 -1.44
C HIS A 2 6.82 6.03 -0.96
N TYR A 3 6.48 5.11 -0.05
CA TYR A 3 7.33 4.01 0.39
C TYR A 3 6.79 2.64 -0.07
N GLY A 4 7.68 1.74 -0.48
CA GLY A 4 7.30 0.40 -0.96
C GLY A 4 7.07 0.34 -2.47
N PRO A 5 6.61 -0.81 -2.98
CA PRO A 5 6.36 -1.01 -4.41
C PRO A 5 5.12 -0.25 -4.87
N ASN A 6 5.05 0.01 -6.18
CA ASN A 6 3.83 0.60 -6.75
C ASN A 6 2.66 -0.39 -6.80
N SER A 7 2.96 -1.69 -6.95
CA SER A 7 1.99 -2.77 -6.98
C SER A 7 1.32 -2.98 -5.62
N THR A 8 0.04 -3.34 -5.62
CA THR A 8 -0.69 -3.72 -4.40
C THR A 8 -1.13 -5.17 -4.42
N TRP A 9 -0.85 -5.90 -5.51
CA TRP A 9 -1.23 -7.30 -5.67
C TRP A 9 0.00 -8.20 -5.83
N SER A 10 -0.09 -9.39 -5.24
CA SER A 10 0.91 -10.45 -5.22
C SER A 10 0.23 -11.81 -5.36
N THR A 11 1.02 -12.88 -5.47
CA THR A 11 0.53 -14.26 -5.57
C THR A 11 0.56 -15.02 -4.23
N PHE A 12 0.58 -14.32 -3.09
CA PHE A 12 0.88 -14.82 -1.72
C PHE A 12 2.35 -15.19 -1.44
N PHE A 13 3.20 -15.40 -2.44
CA PHE A 13 4.58 -15.88 -2.23
C PHE A 13 5.62 -14.79 -2.49
N VAL A 14 6.65 -14.75 -1.66
CA VAL A 14 7.81 -13.87 -1.85
C VAL A 14 8.64 -14.37 -3.05
N GLY A 15 9.16 -13.44 -3.86
CA GLY A 15 10.01 -13.74 -5.02
C GLY A 15 9.25 -14.04 -6.32
N GLN A 16 7.92 -14.02 -6.30
CA GLN A 16 7.10 -14.04 -7.51
C GLN A 16 6.94 -12.63 -8.08
N GLU A 17 6.63 -12.53 -9.37
CA GLU A 17 6.33 -11.22 -9.98
C GLU A 17 5.11 -10.59 -9.33
N LEU A 18 5.23 -9.29 -9.04
CA LEU A 18 4.13 -8.48 -8.53
C LEU A 18 3.23 -8.04 -9.68
N GLY A 19 1.92 -7.97 -9.43
CA GLY A 19 0.95 -7.53 -10.42
C GLY A 19 0.75 -6.02 -10.43
N ASP A 20 -0.44 -5.60 -10.85
CA ASP A 20 -0.78 -4.18 -10.95
C ASP A 20 -1.16 -3.54 -9.62
N ARG A 21 -1.27 -2.21 -9.62
CA ARG A 21 -1.92 -1.45 -8.55
C ARG A 21 -3.43 -1.48 -8.75
N ILE A 22 -4.13 -2.18 -7.88
CA ILE A 22 -5.60 -2.31 -7.92
C ILE A 22 -6.29 -1.84 -6.64
N ASP A 23 -5.53 -1.50 -5.59
CA ASP A 23 -6.04 -1.01 -4.31
C ASP A 23 -5.72 0.48 -4.12
N TYR A 24 -6.72 1.26 -3.72
CA TYR A 24 -6.61 2.72 -3.65
C TYR A 24 -7.32 3.28 -2.41
N ILE A 25 -6.71 4.32 -1.82
CA ILE A 25 -7.35 5.19 -0.83
C ILE A 25 -7.56 6.56 -1.48
N PHE A 26 -8.81 6.89 -1.79
CA PHE A 26 -9.16 8.22 -2.30
C PHE A 26 -9.38 9.20 -1.14
N VAL A 27 -8.90 10.43 -1.29
CA VAL A 27 -9.04 11.50 -0.29
C VAL A 27 -9.58 12.78 -0.93
N THR A 28 -10.29 13.61 -0.15
CA THR A 28 -10.76 14.93 -0.58
C THR A 28 -9.72 16.00 -0.24
N PRO A 29 -8.98 16.56 -1.21
CA PRO A 29 -7.84 17.45 -0.93
C PRO A 29 -8.21 18.74 -0.21
N GLN A 30 -9.48 19.16 -0.26
CA GLN A 30 -9.98 20.32 0.45
C GLN A 30 -9.94 20.13 1.98
N TYR A 31 -10.16 18.89 2.45
CA TYR A 31 -10.29 18.59 3.89
C TYR A 31 -9.11 17.79 4.45
N LEU A 32 -8.37 17.08 3.61
CA LEU A 32 -7.32 16.16 4.03
C LEU A 32 -5.99 16.49 3.36
N ARG A 33 -4.90 16.30 4.11
CA ARG A 33 -3.54 16.28 3.57
C ARG A 33 -2.93 14.91 3.81
N VAL A 34 -2.35 14.32 2.76
CA VAL A 34 -1.57 13.08 2.87
C VAL A 34 -0.17 13.44 3.38
N LEU A 35 0.19 12.91 4.55
CA LEU A 35 1.52 13.06 5.15
C LEU A 35 2.45 11.95 4.68
N GLN A 36 1.95 10.71 4.69
CA GLN A 36 2.66 9.52 4.24
C GLN A 36 1.75 8.62 3.41
N HIS A 37 2.35 7.92 2.44
CA HIS A 37 1.70 6.88 1.65
C HIS A 37 2.66 5.71 1.47
N ALA A 38 2.23 4.49 1.77
CA ALA A 38 3.08 3.31 1.69
C ALA A 38 2.31 2.07 1.21
N VAL A 39 3.03 1.14 0.60
CA VAL A 39 2.59 -0.24 0.41
C VAL A 39 3.50 -1.13 1.26
N LEU A 40 2.90 -1.92 2.15
CA LEU A 40 3.63 -2.73 3.13
C LEU A 40 3.80 -4.17 2.63
N THR A 41 5.05 -4.63 2.55
CA THR A 41 5.41 -5.95 2.01
C THR A 41 5.94 -6.90 3.07
N ASP A 42 5.50 -6.73 4.32
CA ASP A 42 5.83 -7.62 5.43
C ASP A 42 5.50 -9.06 5.06
N SER A 43 6.42 -9.98 5.37
CA SER A 43 6.28 -11.39 5.05
C SER A 43 6.78 -12.24 6.21
N ASN A 44 6.31 -13.48 6.27
CA ASN A 44 6.76 -14.48 7.23
C ASN A 44 7.00 -15.81 6.49
N ALA A 45 8.15 -16.44 6.72
CA ALA A 45 8.51 -17.71 6.09
C ALA A 45 8.27 -17.74 4.56
N GLN A 46 8.66 -16.67 3.85
CA GLN A 46 8.48 -16.50 2.39
C GLN A 46 7.03 -16.39 1.90
N HIS A 47 6.08 -16.13 2.79
CA HIS A 47 4.68 -15.89 2.44
C HIS A 47 4.26 -14.49 2.87
N TYR A 48 3.46 -13.84 2.04
CA TYR A 48 2.72 -12.66 2.42
C TYR A 48 1.46 -13.07 3.20
N PRO A 49 1.03 -12.26 4.18
CA PRO A 49 -0.19 -12.55 4.94
C PRO A 49 -1.49 -12.57 4.10
N SER A 50 -1.46 -11.97 2.91
CA SER A 50 -2.57 -11.84 1.96
C SER A 50 -2.00 -11.82 0.52
N ASP A 51 -2.84 -12.04 -0.49
CA ASP A 51 -2.47 -11.80 -1.89
C ASP A 51 -2.40 -10.31 -2.21
N HIS A 52 -3.03 -9.45 -1.41
CA HIS A 52 -2.90 -8.00 -1.52
C HIS A 52 -1.98 -7.43 -0.44
N PHE A 53 -1.18 -6.44 -0.81
CA PHE A 53 -0.41 -5.64 0.14
C PHE A 53 -1.27 -4.53 0.74
N PRO A 54 -1.19 -4.28 2.06
CA PRO A 54 -1.85 -3.14 2.67
C PRO A 54 -1.36 -1.81 2.07
N VAL A 55 -2.30 -0.96 1.68
CA VAL A 55 -2.05 0.44 1.34
C VAL A 55 -2.23 1.27 2.60
N LEU A 56 -1.17 1.93 3.05
CA LEU A 56 -1.15 2.80 4.22
C LEU A 56 -1.16 4.26 3.78
N ALA A 57 -2.02 5.06 4.42
CA ALA A 57 -2.02 6.51 4.30
C ALA A 57 -2.08 7.16 5.68
N GLU A 58 -1.09 7.98 6.00
CA GLU A 58 -1.14 8.86 7.17
C GLU A 58 -1.71 10.22 6.73
N LEU A 59 -2.77 10.67 7.41
CA LEU A 59 -3.54 11.84 7.01
C LEU A 59 -3.62 12.86 8.14
N SER A 60 -3.54 14.14 7.79
CA SER A 60 -3.95 15.23 8.69
C SER A 60 -5.23 15.89 8.19
N ILE A 61 -6.13 16.22 9.12
CA ILE A 61 -7.31 17.05 8.84
C ILE A 61 -6.86 18.49 8.71
N LYS A 62 -7.27 19.15 7.62
CA LYS A 62 -7.06 20.59 7.43
C LYS A 62 -8.11 21.33 8.24
N THR A 63 -7.66 22.17 9.15
CA THR A 63 -8.47 23.16 9.87
C THR A 63 -8.50 24.47 9.12
#